data_AF-Q386P8-F1
#
_entry.id   AF-Q386P8-F1
#
_cell.length_a   1.000
_cell.length_b   1.000
_cell.length_c   1.000
_cell.angle_alpha   90.00
_cell.angle_beta   90.00
_cell.angle_gamma   90.00
#
_symmetry.space_group_name_H-M   'P 1'
#
loop_
_entity.id
_entity.type
_entity.pdbx_description
1 polymer ?
#
loop_
_entity_poly.entity_id
_entity_poly.type
_entity_poly.pdbx_seq_one_letter_code
_entity_poly.pdbx_strand_id
1 'polypeptide(L)'
;MLQNCWLLADFDGTIVATPHKARGEYLTLSESPCIIPVKRWLANGGNLCVITTANKRVVQQLYVPLREILRDKYCVNSSDSCGESVESDGESPSNTGNGSVSGQNDGKSIATNRYCGQLLLSLNTGAVLYRCSRQGISFVPGYTEALHRATEDSRRLAKVYGVKLDQGTTTRVDSKGEKHVTNIEYVRGTCFAQGCSALIARLEKTYLELVEDLIRGEKKGVHSAFLGLSSRYQNVWRLVFDYIDRRYRLQQKGRADSGARVQSRAGRNHVGKAATTAEAEWKCSFVRKHKQMFVMFGFIHVEVADAEIAPLAETLSVVGGAKASDIEKVKRRQLREYAKQMFNDDSDAACIVVRKVMDLLGATIPKTFSSGRNAVAAFANRMYNALFCQQSKESITQVLALGVPMKIFPLYFEPMQRYFAAVGVTAIPQPNSVAFGKLGICKSTTVRYLTDESEQQQNMQAGLCGVVDLTQAIALGDNPHTADYELTVHPGLRFISLEKAKQRRDRHTYIDARCTRADSNHEAPECHVVNTNGDENEPQPRGMLMDDRRVKNIYYVGGEEDGTAVFLDRLMDILGVPPGFPNRDDSQQKLKPLERSTFAEAVPLAATQAAAVMNPSMAHL
;
A
#
# COMPACT_ATOMS: atom_id res chain seq x y z
N MET A 1 -18.02 -23.89 -3.85
CA MET A 1 -19.16 -22.96 -4.04
C MET A 1 -18.69 -21.63 -4.61
N LEU A 2 -17.78 -20.93 -3.94
CA LEU A 2 -17.37 -19.56 -4.27
C LEU A 2 -16.15 -19.47 -5.21
N GLN A 3 -15.83 -20.53 -5.97
CA GLN A 3 -14.53 -20.70 -6.65
C GLN A 3 -14.15 -19.55 -7.62
N ASN A 4 -15.13 -18.86 -8.19
CA ASN A 4 -14.93 -17.76 -9.14
C ASN A 4 -15.31 -16.39 -8.54
N CYS A 5 -15.70 -16.36 -7.27
CA CYS A 5 -16.09 -15.13 -6.59
C CYS A 5 -14.86 -14.42 -6.04
N TRP A 6 -14.77 -13.10 -6.23
CA TRP A 6 -13.62 -12.29 -5.82
C TRP A 6 -14.02 -11.12 -4.93
N LEU A 7 -13.27 -10.95 -3.84
CA LEU A 7 -13.25 -9.72 -3.05
C LEU A 7 -11.98 -8.94 -3.41
N LEU A 8 -12.13 -7.71 -3.89
CA LEU A 8 -11.06 -6.78 -4.24
C LEU A 8 -11.04 -5.63 -3.22
N ALA A 9 -10.36 -5.83 -2.11
CA ALA A 9 -10.54 -5.01 -0.92
C ALA A 9 -9.34 -4.09 -0.64
N ASP A 10 -9.60 -2.86 -0.18
CA ASP A 10 -8.59 -2.14 0.59
C ASP A 10 -8.33 -2.84 1.94
N PHE A 11 -7.32 -2.38 2.68
CA PHE A 11 -6.88 -3.00 3.92
C PHE A 11 -7.25 -2.22 5.18
N ASP A 12 -6.57 -1.10 5.44
CA ASP A 12 -6.75 -0.31 6.66
C ASP A 12 -8.11 0.43 6.59
N GLY A 13 -8.93 0.32 7.63
CA GLY A 13 -10.30 0.86 7.64
C GLY A 13 -11.32 0.02 6.88
N THR A 14 -10.88 -1.04 6.21
CA THR A 14 -11.75 -1.91 5.40
C THR A 14 -11.81 -3.32 5.97
N ILE A 15 -10.68 -4.00 6.12
CA ILE A 15 -10.61 -5.35 6.68
C ILE A 15 -10.05 -5.33 8.10
N VAL A 16 -9.20 -4.36 8.43
CA VAL A 16 -8.64 -4.15 9.77
C VAL A 16 -8.81 -2.70 10.19
N ALA A 17 -8.83 -2.42 11.49
CA ALA A 17 -8.92 -1.06 11.99
C ALA A 17 -7.77 -0.18 11.47
N THR A 18 -8.07 1.08 11.13
CA THR A 18 -7.01 2.05 10.84
C THR A 18 -6.13 2.28 12.08
N PRO A 19 -4.84 2.61 11.92
CA PRO A 19 -3.97 2.89 13.07
C PRO A 19 -4.50 4.03 13.95
N HIS A 20 -5.19 5.00 13.36
CA HIS A 20 -5.81 6.08 14.11
C HIS A 20 -6.92 5.58 15.06
N LYS A 21 -7.74 4.61 14.61
CA LYS A 21 -8.75 3.92 15.45
C LYS A 21 -8.07 3.04 16.51
N ALA A 22 -6.95 2.41 16.15
CA ALA A 22 -6.16 1.53 17.02
C ALA A 22 -5.04 2.24 17.83
N ARG A 23 -5.20 3.52 18.18
CA ARG A 23 -4.24 4.27 19.05
C ARG A 23 -2.79 4.28 18.56
N GLY A 24 -2.58 4.19 17.25
CA GLY A 24 -1.28 4.17 16.58
C GLY A 24 -0.73 2.77 16.32
N GLU A 25 -1.44 1.72 16.73
CA GLU A 25 -1.04 0.33 16.54
C GLU A 25 -1.56 -0.22 15.19
N TYR A 26 -0.87 -1.24 14.69
CA TYR A 26 -1.21 -1.94 13.46
C TYR A 26 -1.77 -3.32 13.82
N LEU A 27 -3.09 -3.39 14.09
CA LEU A 27 -3.74 -4.61 14.55
C LEU A 27 -3.72 -5.72 13.50
N THR A 28 -3.74 -6.95 13.95
CA THR A 28 -3.84 -8.13 13.07
C THR A 28 -5.29 -8.42 12.71
N LEU A 29 -5.50 -9.18 11.63
CA LEU A 29 -6.81 -9.67 11.23
C LEU A 29 -7.44 -10.49 12.36
N SER A 30 -6.65 -11.22 13.16
CA SER A 30 -7.15 -11.97 14.31
C SER A 30 -7.88 -11.12 15.34
N GLU A 31 -7.62 -9.81 15.37
CA GLU A 31 -8.25 -8.84 16.26
C GLU A 31 -9.38 -8.06 15.56
N SER A 32 -9.60 -8.31 14.27
CA SER A 32 -10.65 -7.68 13.47
C SER A 32 -11.94 -8.50 13.50
N PRO A 33 -13.12 -7.86 13.50
CA PRO A 33 -14.40 -8.55 13.32
C PRO A 33 -14.47 -9.32 11.98
N CYS A 34 -13.63 -8.96 11.00
CA CYS A 34 -13.59 -9.62 9.69
C CYS A 34 -12.97 -11.03 9.71
N ILE A 35 -12.30 -11.46 10.79
CA ILE A 35 -11.56 -12.74 10.79
C ILE A 35 -12.45 -13.94 10.47
N ILE A 36 -13.62 -14.03 11.10
CA ILE A 36 -14.56 -15.13 10.91
C ILE A 36 -15.13 -15.11 9.48
N PRO A 37 -15.73 -14.01 8.99
CA PRO A 37 -16.30 -14.00 7.65
C PRO A 37 -15.24 -14.19 6.55
N VAL A 38 -14.04 -13.61 6.69
CA VAL A 38 -12.96 -13.80 5.70
C VAL A 38 -12.48 -15.25 5.69
N LYS A 39 -12.36 -15.89 6.87
CA LYS A 39 -12.02 -17.32 6.94
C LYS A 39 -13.11 -18.19 6.30
N ARG A 40 -14.39 -17.91 6.57
CA ARG A 40 -15.53 -18.61 5.97
C ARG A 40 -15.55 -18.45 4.45
N TRP A 41 -15.31 -17.24 3.95
CA TRP A 41 -15.22 -16.94 2.51
C TRP A 41 -14.14 -17.78 1.82
N LEU A 42 -12.90 -17.70 2.33
CA LEU A 42 -11.75 -18.44 1.78
C LEU A 42 -11.93 -19.96 1.93
N ALA A 43 -12.46 -20.45 3.06
CA ALA A 43 -12.68 -21.88 3.27
C ALA A 43 -13.69 -22.52 2.30
N ASN A 44 -14.59 -21.70 1.73
CA ASN A 44 -15.62 -22.14 0.79
C ASN A 44 -15.26 -21.86 -0.69
N GLY A 45 -13.98 -21.54 -0.93
CA GLY A 45 -13.38 -21.38 -2.26
C GLY A 45 -13.38 -19.96 -2.78
N GLY A 46 -13.88 -18.99 -2.02
CA GLY A 46 -13.92 -17.58 -2.42
C GLY A 46 -12.51 -16.99 -2.48
N ASN A 47 -12.25 -16.08 -3.40
CA ASN A 47 -10.94 -15.47 -3.57
C ASN A 47 -10.90 -14.06 -2.97
N LEU A 48 -9.73 -13.64 -2.49
CA LEU A 48 -9.49 -12.33 -1.89
C LEU A 48 -8.22 -11.74 -2.49
N CYS A 49 -8.32 -10.53 -3.05
CA CYS A 49 -7.19 -9.69 -3.40
C CYS A 49 -7.23 -8.43 -2.54
N VAL A 50 -6.21 -8.24 -1.69
CA VAL A 50 -6.07 -7.02 -0.90
C VAL A 50 -5.19 -6.04 -1.66
N ILE A 51 -5.70 -4.85 -1.95
CA ILE A 51 -5.05 -3.79 -2.73
C ILE A 51 -4.83 -2.58 -1.84
N THR A 52 -3.61 -2.42 -1.33
CA THR A 52 -3.33 -1.47 -0.25
C THR A 52 -2.11 -0.60 -0.52
N THR A 53 -2.06 0.55 0.14
CA THR A 53 -0.87 1.41 0.19
C THR A 53 0.17 0.88 1.18
N ALA A 54 -0.22 -0.04 2.06
CA ALA A 54 0.66 -0.70 3.01
C ALA A 54 1.63 -1.68 2.29
N ASN A 55 2.81 -1.81 2.88
CA ASN A 55 3.86 -2.71 2.41
C ASN A 55 3.86 -4.04 3.20
N LYS A 56 5.04 -4.59 3.51
CA LYS A 56 5.26 -5.90 4.14
C LYS A 56 4.57 -6.11 5.49
N ARG A 57 4.09 -5.06 6.18
CA ARG A 57 3.31 -5.23 7.43
C ARG A 57 2.03 -6.04 7.23
N VAL A 58 1.44 -5.99 6.04
CA VAL A 58 0.24 -6.77 5.66
C VAL A 58 0.49 -8.27 5.80
N VAL A 59 1.75 -8.72 5.69
CA VAL A 59 2.11 -10.14 5.86
C VAL A 59 1.79 -10.61 7.28
N GLN A 60 2.20 -9.83 8.29
CA GLN A 60 1.93 -10.17 9.68
C GLN A 60 0.47 -9.92 10.05
N GLN A 61 -0.11 -8.82 9.55
CA GLN A 61 -1.48 -8.46 9.90
C GLN A 61 -2.51 -9.37 9.21
N LEU A 62 -2.29 -9.85 7.98
CA LEU A 62 -3.29 -10.56 7.18
C LEU A 62 -2.88 -11.98 6.80
N TYR A 63 -1.70 -12.15 6.19
CA TYR A 63 -1.29 -13.45 5.67
C TYR A 63 -1.11 -14.48 6.78
N VAL A 64 -0.37 -14.14 7.86
CA VAL A 64 -0.09 -15.07 8.96
C VAL A 64 -1.38 -15.63 9.59
N PRO A 65 -2.39 -14.81 9.96
CA PRO A 65 -3.67 -15.32 10.47
C PRO A 65 -4.48 -16.22 9.51
N LEU A 66 -4.25 -16.10 8.20
CA LEU A 66 -4.98 -16.83 7.16
C LEU A 66 -4.19 -18.02 6.58
N ARG A 67 -2.87 -18.11 6.80
CA ARG A 67 -1.95 -19.09 6.19
C ARG A 67 -2.48 -20.52 6.20
N GLU A 68 -3.05 -20.95 7.32
CA GLU A 68 -3.50 -22.34 7.53
C GLU A 68 -4.68 -22.76 6.65
N ILE A 69 -5.46 -21.81 6.14
CA ILE A 69 -6.64 -22.08 5.33
C ILE A 69 -6.40 -21.84 3.83
N LEU A 70 -5.20 -21.40 3.45
CA LEU A 70 -4.83 -21.18 2.04
C LEU A 70 -4.50 -22.49 1.33
N ARG A 71 -4.62 -22.48 0.00
CA ARG A 71 -4.21 -23.62 -0.85
C ARG A 71 -2.70 -23.86 -0.76
N ASP A 72 -2.32 -25.12 -0.95
CA ASP A 72 -0.93 -25.51 -1.17
C ASP A 72 -0.49 -25.12 -2.60
N LYS A 73 0.77 -24.70 -2.74
CA LYS A 73 1.35 -24.16 -3.99
C LYS A 73 1.24 -25.12 -5.19
N TYR A 74 1.25 -26.43 -4.93
CA TYR A 74 1.34 -27.48 -5.96
C TYR A 74 -0.02 -28.04 -6.43
N CYS A 75 -1.14 -27.52 -5.91
CA CYS A 75 -2.47 -27.95 -6.34
C CYS A 75 -2.94 -27.25 -7.63
N VAL A 76 -2.03 -26.93 -8.56
CA VAL A 76 -2.42 -26.46 -9.89
C VAL A 76 -2.87 -27.67 -10.68
N ASN A 77 -4.18 -27.92 -10.64
CA ASN A 77 -4.97 -28.82 -11.48
C ASN A 77 -4.16 -29.58 -12.55
N SER A 78 -3.69 -30.79 -12.23
CA SER A 78 -3.31 -31.77 -13.26
C SER A 78 -4.50 -32.25 -14.11
N SER A 79 -5.68 -31.62 -13.99
CA SER A 79 -6.88 -32.00 -14.75
C SER A 79 -6.98 -31.34 -16.13
N ASP A 80 -6.05 -30.47 -16.54
CA ASP A 80 -5.98 -30.00 -17.93
C ASP A 80 -5.30 -31.02 -18.87
N SER A 81 -4.84 -32.17 -18.36
CA SER A 81 -4.54 -33.33 -19.21
C SER A 81 -5.80 -34.15 -19.49
N CYS A 82 -6.86 -33.52 -19.97
CA CYS A 82 -8.01 -34.23 -20.54
C CYS A 82 -7.77 -34.38 -22.06
N GLY A 83 -7.15 -35.50 -22.44
CA GLY A 83 -7.42 -36.16 -23.71
C GLY A 83 -6.76 -35.57 -24.97
N GLU A 84 -5.45 -35.76 -25.11
CA GLU A 84 -4.93 -36.18 -26.42
C GLU A 84 -4.80 -37.71 -26.37
N SER A 85 -5.79 -38.37 -26.97
CA SER A 85 -5.73 -39.77 -27.35
C SER A 85 -4.62 -39.95 -28.37
N VAL A 86 -3.40 -40.26 -27.91
CA VAL A 86 -2.41 -40.92 -28.77
C VAL A 86 -2.81 -42.37 -28.82
N GLU A 87 -3.42 -42.74 -29.94
CA GLU A 87 -3.65 -44.12 -30.32
C GLU A 87 -2.34 -44.91 -30.25
N SER A 88 -2.46 -46.03 -29.55
CA SER A 88 -1.69 -47.26 -29.65
C SER A 88 -1.01 -47.50 -31.00
N ASP A 89 0.27 -47.88 -30.98
CA ASP A 89 0.75 -49.21 -31.38
C ASP A 89 2.28 -49.25 -31.33
N GLY A 90 2.85 -50.20 -30.57
CA GLY A 90 4.30 -50.34 -30.41
C GLY A 90 4.71 -51.29 -29.30
N GLU A 91 4.71 -52.58 -29.62
CA GLU A 91 4.98 -53.73 -28.78
C GLU A 91 6.40 -53.78 -28.15
N SER A 92 6.46 -54.12 -26.84
CA SER A 92 7.28 -55.19 -26.19
C SER A 92 8.84 -55.22 -26.33
N PRO A 93 9.58 -56.02 -25.52
CA PRO A 93 9.43 -56.40 -24.09
C PRO A 93 10.75 -56.37 -23.26
N SER A 94 10.59 -56.62 -21.96
CA SER A 94 11.53 -57.30 -21.04
C SER A 94 12.88 -56.65 -20.71
N ASN A 95 13.03 -56.17 -19.46
CA ASN A 95 14.11 -56.70 -18.64
C ASN A 95 13.80 -56.67 -17.13
N THR A 96 13.91 -57.85 -16.55
CA THR A 96 13.80 -58.25 -15.15
C THR A 96 14.96 -57.70 -14.31
N GLY A 97 14.63 -57.03 -13.21
CA GLY A 97 15.61 -56.58 -12.21
C GLY A 97 14.99 -56.60 -10.81
N ASN A 98 15.07 -57.77 -10.17
CA ASN A 98 14.74 -58.01 -8.76
C ASN A 98 15.60 -57.15 -7.83
N GLY A 99 15.00 -56.68 -6.74
CA GLY A 99 15.74 -56.58 -5.47
C GLY A 99 15.43 -55.39 -4.57
N SER A 100 15.00 -55.75 -3.36
CA SER A 100 15.19 -55.02 -2.10
C SER A 100 14.01 -54.18 -1.60
N VAL A 101 13.15 -54.92 -0.92
CA VAL A 101 12.16 -54.50 0.08
C VAL A 101 12.86 -53.72 1.19
N SER A 102 12.65 -52.40 1.24
CA SER A 102 12.81 -51.64 2.49
C SER A 102 11.57 -50.79 2.68
N GLY A 103 10.80 -51.15 3.70
CA GLY A 103 9.53 -50.53 4.03
C GLY A 103 9.73 -49.12 4.58
N GLN A 104 9.78 -48.13 3.70
CA GLN A 104 9.41 -46.77 4.06
C GLN A 104 7.89 -46.70 4.00
N ASN A 105 7.27 -46.58 5.17
CA ASN A 105 5.91 -46.08 5.32
C ASN A 105 5.89 -44.64 4.81
N ASP A 106 5.88 -44.50 3.48
CA ASP A 106 5.52 -43.26 2.81
C ASP A 106 4.06 -43.01 3.19
N GLY A 107 3.87 -42.28 4.30
CA GLY A 107 2.63 -41.61 4.58
C GLY A 107 2.37 -40.66 3.42
N LYS A 108 1.78 -41.21 2.34
CA LYS A 108 1.14 -40.47 1.26
C LYS A 108 0.20 -39.54 1.97
N SER A 109 0.66 -38.31 2.20
CA SER A 109 -0.18 -37.20 2.60
C SER A 109 -1.19 -37.11 1.47
N ILE A 110 -2.35 -37.74 1.66
CA ILE A 110 -3.48 -37.64 0.76
C ILE A 110 -3.77 -36.15 0.76
N ALA A 111 -3.22 -35.46 -0.24
CA ALA A 111 -3.42 -34.06 -0.51
C ALA A 111 -4.90 -33.94 -0.86
N THR A 112 -5.74 -33.90 0.17
CA THR A 112 -7.15 -33.66 0.02
C THR A 112 -7.25 -32.29 -0.57
N ASN A 113 -7.64 -32.23 -1.84
CA ASN A 113 -7.94 -31.02 -2.59
C ASN A 113 -9.04 -30.25 -1.85
N ARG A 114 -8.67 -29.52 -0.80
CA ARG A 114 -9.59 -28.64 -0.12
C ARG A 114 -9.89 -27.51 -1.08
N TYR A 115 -11.17 -27.20 -1.25
CA TYR A 115 -11.68 -26.05 -2.00
C TYR A 115 -11.35 -24.75 -1.25
N CYS A 116 -10.08 -24.47 -0.99
CA CYS A 116 -9.65 -23.23 -0.36
C CYS A 116 -9.66 -22.09 -1.38
N GLY A 117 -9.79 -20.86 -0.95
CA GLY A 117 -9.69 -19.67 -1.78
C GLY A 117 -8.26 -19.34 -2.16
N GLN A 118 -8.11 -18.40 -3.10
CA GLN A 118 -6.84 -17.71 -3.32
C GLN A 118 -6.75 -16.42 -2.52
N LEU A 119 -5.57 -16.14 -1.97
CA LEU A 119 -5.24 -14.84 -1.40
C LEU A 119 -4.15 -14.18 -2.25
N LEU A 120 -4.44 -12.99 -2.76
CA LEU A 120 -3.50 -12.13 -3.45
C LEU A 120 -3.24 -10.87 -2.62
N LEU A 121 -1.99 -10.38 -2.64
CA LEU A 121 -1.60 -9.13 -2.01
C LEU A 121 -1.05 -8.19 -3.08
N SER A 122 -1.78 -7.12 -3.36
CA SER A 122 -1.31 -5.99 -4.15
C SER A 122 -0.86 -4.88 -3.20
N LEU A 123 0.46 -4.67 -3.13
CA LEU A 123 1.08 -3.76 -2.17
C LEU A 123 1.48 -2.45 -2.84
N ASN A 124 1.69 -1.42 -2.03
CA ASN A 124 2.28 -0.14 -2.45
C ASN A 124 1.48 0.51 -3.58
N THR A 125 0.15 0.54 -3.43
CA THR A 125 -0.79 1.18 -4.37
C THR A 125 -0.78 0.52 -5.76
N GLY A 126 -0.70 -0.81 -5.82
CA GLY A 126 -0.70 -1.53 -7.09
C GLY A 126 0.68 -1.68 -7.73
N ALA A 127 1.77 -1.35 -7.03
CA ALA A 127 3.11 -1.48 -7.60
C ALA A 127 3.55 -2.95 -7.74
N VAL A 128 3.11 -3.85 -6.86
CA VAL A 128 3.52 -5.27 -6.89
C VAL A 128 2.35 -6.16 -6.53
N LEU A 129 2.35 -7.37 -7.10
CA LEU A 129 1.33 -8.39 -6.84
C LEU A 129 2.01 -9.67 -6.36
N TYR A 130 1.52 -10.21 -5.25
CA TYR A 130 1.96 -11.47 -4.68
C TYR A 130 0.82 -12.47 -4.63
N ARG A 131 1.14 -13.74 -4.88
CA ARG A 131 0.27 -14.89 -4.64
C ARG A 131 0.63 -15.53 -3.31
N CYS A 132 -0.35 -15.66 -2.42
CA CYS A 132 -0.17 -16.31 -1.14
C CYS A 132 -0.59 -17.78 -1.20
N SER A 133 0.21 -18.64 -0.58
CA SER A 133 -0.07 -20.06 -0.37
C SER A 133 0.22 -20.42 1.08
N ARG A 134 -0.15 -21.63 1.48
CA ARG A 134 0.21 -22.14 2.81
C ARG A 134 1.72 -22.20 3.04
N GLN A 135 2.51 -22.46 1.99
CA GLN A 135 3.97 -22.59 2.08
C GLN A 135 4.68 -21.24 2.11
N GLY A 136 4.11 -20.20 1.51
CA GLY A 136 4.74 -18.90 1.45
C GLY A 136 4.06 -17.92 0.51
N ILE A 137 4.73 -16.79 0.28
CA ILE A 137 4.26 -15.68 -0.55
C ILE A 137 5.20 -15.55 -1.75
N SER A 138 4.69 -15.79 -2.94
CA SER A 138 5.45 -15.71 -4.19
C SER A 138 5.10 -14.48 -5.00
N PHE A 139 6.11 -13.80 -5.52
CA PHE A 139 5.97 -12.68 -6.44
C PHE A 139 5.33 -13.10 -7.77
N VAL A 140 4.57 -12.22 -8.40
CA VAL A 140 3.94 -12.42 -9.72
C VAL A 140 4.68 -11.58 -10.76
N PRO A 141 5.77 -12.08 -11.38
CA PRO A 141 6.63 -11.28 -12.25
C PRO A 141 5.90 -10.74 -13.49
N GLY A 142 5.01 -11.55 -14.07
CA GLY A 142 4.19 -11.14 -15.21
C GLY A 142 3.26 -9.94 -14.92
N TYR A 143 2.98 -9.63 -13.65
CA TYR A 143 2.30 -8.39 -13.28
C TYR A 143 3.24 -7.18 -13.41
N THR A 144 4.44 -7.26 -12.84
CA THR A 144 5.34 -6.11 -12.80
C THR A 144 6.04 -5.79 -14.11
N GLU A 145 6.02 -6.74 -15.06
CA GLU A 145 6.65 -6.62 -16.38
C GLU A 145 5.64 -6.32 -17.50
N ALA A 146 4.33 -6.51 -17.24
CA ALA A 146 3.27 -6.29 -18.23
C ALA A 146 3.12 -4.81 -18.64
N LEU A 147 2.48 -4.59 -19.78
CA LEU A 147 1.94 -3.29 -20.17
C LEU A 147 0.64 -3.06 -19.41
N HIS A 148 0.53 -1.94 -18.71
CA HIS A 148 -0.67 -1.56 -17.96
C HIS A 148 -1.28 -0.32 -18.57
N ARG A 149 -2.60 -0.30 -18.74
CA ARG A 149 -3.27 0.93 -19.16
C ARG A 149 -3.01 2.08 -18.19
N ALA A 150 -2.56 3.22 -18.71
CA ALA A 150 -2.36 4.44 -17.95
C ALA A 150 -3.69 5.01 -17.46
N THR A 151 -3.72 5.54 -16.22
CA THR A 151 -4.88 6.29 -15.72
C THR A 151 -5.06 7.60 -16.45
N GLU A 152 -6.30 8.12 -16.47
CA GLU A 152 -6.60 9.40 -17.12
C GLU A 152 -5.76 10.56 -16.55
N ASP A 153 -5.61 10.63 -15.23
CA ASP A 153 -4.75 11.61 -14.58
C ASP A 153 -3.31 11.51 -15.08
N SER A 154 -2.79 10.29 -15.27
CA SER A 154 -1.41 10.08 -15.72
C SER A 154 -1.23 10.41 -17.20
N ARG A 155 -2.22 10.12 -18.05
CA ARG A 155 -2.24 10.57 -19.45
C ARG A 155 -2.17 12.10 -19.53
N ARG A 156 -3.01 12.77 -18.74
CA ARG A 156 -3.02 14.24 -18.66
C ARG A 156 -1.69 14.80 -18.19
N LEU A 157 -1.13 14.29 -17.08
CA LEU A 157 0.17 14.72 -16.56
C LEU A 157 1.29 14.46 -17.57
N ALA A 158 1.29 13.30 -18.21
CA ALA A 158 2.27 12.94 -19.23
C ALA A 158 2.21 13.90 -20.41
N LYS A 159 1.01 14.21 -20.91
CA LYS A 159 0.80 15.20 -21.97
C LYS A 159 1.24 16.61 -21.57
N VAL A 160 0.86 17.07 -20.37
CA VAL A 160 1.20 18.41 -19.85
C VAL A 160 2.72 18.59 -19.72
N TYR A 161 3.44 17.53 -19.33
CA TYR A 161 4.88 17.61 -19.07
C TYR A 161 5.76 16.98 -20.15
N GLY A 162 5.17 16.50 -21.26
CA GLY A 162 5.90 15.89 -22.37
C GLY A 162 6.54 14.54 -22.06
N VAL A 163 5.99 13.79 -21.10
CA VAL A 163 6.42 12.41 -20.82
C VAL A 163 5.78 11.50 -21.85
N LYS A 164 6.60 10.68 -22.53
CA LYS A 164 6.10 9.71 -23.50
C LYS A 164 5.55 8.48 -22.76
N LEU A 165 4.29 8.16 -23.01
CA LEU A 165 3.68 6.88 -22.65
C LEU A 165 3.78 5.92 -23.84
N ASP A 166 3.78 4.62 -23.57
CA ASP A 166 3.69 3.62 -24.64
C ASP A 166 2.31 3.72 -25.29
N GLN A 167 2.22 3.53 -26.60
CA GLN A 167 0.94 3.57 -27.32
C GLN A 167 0.58 2.17 -27.82
N GLY A 168 -0.70 1.85 -27.77
CA GLY A 168 -1.25 0.63 -28.35
C GLY A 168 -2.72 0.81 -28.69
N THR A 169 -3.29 -0.17 -29.38
CA THR A 169 -4.72 -0.22 -29.67
C THR A 169 -5.40 -1.24 -28.77
N THR A 170 -6.62 -0.96 -28.32
CA THR A 170 -7.52 -1.98 -27.79
C THR A 170 -8.79 -2.00 -28.62
N THR A 171 -9.37 -3.18 -28.78
CA THR A 171 -10.67 -3.35 -29.42
C THR A 171 -11.72 -3.41 -28.32
N ARG A 172 -12.56 -2.40 -28.22
CA ARG A 172 -13.74 -2.40 -27.34
C ARG A 172 -14.95 -2.84 -28.13
N VAL A 173 -15.77 -3.68 -27.52
CA VAL A 173 -17.11 -3.99 -28.04
C VAL A 173 -18.08 -3.10 -27.29
N ASP A 174 -18.84 -2.29 -28.01
CA ASP A 174 -19.87 -1.45 -27.38
C ASP A 174 -21.13 -2.27 -27.02
N SER A 175 -22.14 -1.61 -26.46
CA SER A 175 -23.41 -2.26 -26.09
C SER A 175 -24.20 -2.80 -27.29
N LYS A 176 -23.86 -2.43 -28.53
CA LYS A 176 -24.50 -2.93 -29.77
C LYS A 176 -23.73 -4.10 -30.39
N GLY A 177 -22.58 -4.48 -29.81
CA GLY A 177 -21.71 -5.52 -30.36
C GLY A 177 -20.73 -5.00 -31.41
N GLU A 178 -20.68 -3.70 -31.68
CA GLU A 178 -19.75 -3.11 -32.64
C GLU A 178 -18.33 -3.03 -32.05
N LYS A 179 -17.34 -3.43 -32.85
CA LYS A 179 -15.93 -3.40 -32.46
C LYS A 179 -15.32 -2.05 -32.78
N HIS A 180 -14.95 -1.30 -31.76
CA HIS A 180 -14.26 -0.02 -31.84
C HIS A 180 -12.80 -0.18 -31.46
N VAL A 181 -11.91 0.11 -32.40
CA VAL A 181 -10.47 0.18 -32.11
C VAL A 181 -10.16 1.55 -31.52
N THR A 182 -9.68 1.58 -30.29
CA THR A 182 -9.31 2.82 -29.58
C THR A 182 -7.83 2.83 -29.28
N ASN A 183 -7.18 3.97 -29.54
CA ASN A 183 -5.80 4.20 -29.14
C ASN A 183 -5.76 4.43 -27.62
N ILE A 184 -4.97 3.62 -26.94
CA ILE A 184 -4.75 3.67 -25.50
C ILE A 184 -3.28 3.90 -25.22
N GLU A 185 -3.03 4.69 -24.17
CA GLU A 185 -1.69 4.90 -23.63
C GLU A 185 -1.45 3.91 -22.48
N TYR A 186 -0.28 3.29 -22.49
CA TYR A 186 0.15 2.26 -21.57
C TYR A 186 1.42 2.69 -20.83
N VAL A 187 1.62 2.09 -19.67
CA VAL A 187 2.83 2.17 -18.87
C VAL A 187 3.43 0.78 -18.80
N ARG A 188 4.68 0.65 -19.23
CA ARG A 188 5.42 -0.61 -19.13
C ARG A 188 5.87 -0.88 -17.71
N GLY A 189 5.36 -1.94 -17.14
CA GLY A 189 5.65 -2.40 -15.79
C GLY A 189 5.15 -1.45 -14.70
N THR A 190 5.15 -1.93 -13.46
CA THR A 190 4.53 -1.22 -12.32
C THR A 190 5.54 -0.58 -11.36
N CYS A 191 6.80 -0.99 -11.43
CA CYS A 191 7.90 -0.46 -10.63
C CYS A 191 8.75 0.53 -11.43
N PHE A 192 9.52 1.37 -10.73
CA PHE A 192 10.48 2.28 -11.34
C PHE A 192 11.88 2.03 -10.76
N ALA A 193 12.90 2.56 -11.44
CA ALA A 193 14.28 2.51 -10.98
C ALA A 193 15.01 3.73 -11.55
N GLN A 194 14.78 3.99 -12.84
CA GLN A 194 15.19 5.22 -13.49
C GLN A 194 14.66 6.44 -12.73
N GLY A 195 15.54 7.41 -12.47
CA GLY A 195 15.16 8.65 -11.80
C GLY A 195 15.05 8.58 -10.28
N CYS A 196 15.10 7.41 -9.64
CA CYS A 196 14.98 7.31 -8.18
C CYS A 196 16.08 8.09 -7.44
N SER A 197 17.32 8.07 -7.93
CA SER A 197 18.41 8.86 -7.35
C SER A 197 18.12 10.36 -7.37
N ALA A 198 17.62 10.83 -8.50
CA ALA A 198 17.26 12.21 -8.69
C ALA A 198 16.09 12.59 -7.76
N LEU A 199 15.08 11.72 -7.66
CA LEU A 199 13.96 11.86 -6.74
C LEU A 199 14.43 11.99 -5.27
N ILE A 200 15.27 11.07 -4.79
CA ILE A 200 15.76 11.09 -3.41
C ILE A 200 16.57 12.36 -3.13
N ALA A 201 17.49 12.72 -4.03
CA ALA A 201 18.27 13.96 -3.89
C ALA A 201 17.36 15.20 -3.87
N ARG A 202 16.27 15.20 -4.65
CA ARG A 202 15.28 16.27 -4.62
C ARG A 202 14.52 16.29 -3.30
N LEU A 203 14.09 15.14 -2.79
CA LEU A 203 13.40 15.04 -1.50
C LEU A 203 14.28 15.50 -0.34
N GLU A 204 15.58 15.17 -0.33
CA GLU A 204 16.52 15.69 0.67
C GLU A 204 16.57 17.21 0.67
N LYS A 205 16.58 17.82 -0.53
CA LYS A 205 16.53 19.28 -0.67
C LYS A 205 15.20 19.84 -0.16
N THR A 206 14.08 19.19 -0.45
CA THR A 206 12.75 19.61 0.04
C THR A 206 12.66 19.52 1.56
N TYR A 207 13.17 18.46 2.18
CA TYR A 207 13.24 18.36 3.64
C TYR A 207 14.14 19.43 4.25
N LEU A 208 15.26 19.74 3.59
CA LEU A 208 16.13 20.81 4.05
C LEU A 208 15.38 22.16 4.05
N GLU A 209 14.71 22.52 2.95
CA GLU A 209 13.91 23.75 2.86
C GLU A 209 12.80 23.77 3.93
N LEU A 210 12.10 22.65 4.11
CA LEU A 210 11.06 22.50 5.12
C LEU A 210 11.60 22.72 6.55
N VAL A 211 12.72 22.10 6.89
CA VAL A 211 13.33 22.23 8.23
C VAL A 211 13.89 23.62 8.46
N GLU A 212 14.45 24.27 7.44
CA GLU A 212 14.88 25.67 7.54
C GLU A 212 13.71 26.62 7.80
N ASP A 213 12.58 26.43 7.10
CA ASP A 213 11.36 27.19 7.34
C ASP A 213 10.82 26.95 8.77
N LEU A 214 10.93 25.72 9.28
CA LEU A 214 10.57 25.39 10.68
C LEU A 214 11.50 26.05 11.70
N ILE A 215 12.80 26.09 11.44
CA ILE A 215 13.79 26.71 12.34
C ILE A 215 13.61 28.24 12.38
N ARG A 216 13.37 28.86 11.23
CA ARG A 216 13.23 30.32 11.10
C ARG A 216 11.89 30.83 11.62
N GLY A 217 10.82 30.03 11.52
CA GLY A 217 9.49 30.45 11.97
C GLY A 217 8.80 31.48 11.07
N GLU A 218 9.37 31.77 9.90
CA GLU A 218 8.88 32.81 8.99
C GLU A 218 7.55 32.41 8.32
N LYS A 219 7.36 31.12 8.00
CA LYS A 219 6.15 30.60 7.36
C LYS A 219 5.16 30.03 8.38
N LYS A 220 4.29 30.89 8.93
CA LYS A 220 3.27 30.51 9.93
C LYS A 220 2.40 29.32 9.51
N GLY A 221 2.06 29.21 8.22
CA GLY A 221 1.28 28.09 7.68
C GLY A 221 1.97 26.73 7.84
N VAL A 222 3.30 26.69 7.74
CA VAL A 222 4.09 25.46 7.90
C VAL A 222 4.05 24.97 9.34
N HIS A 223 4.23 25.88 10.31
CA HIS A 223 4.14 25.54 11.74
C HIS A 223 2.75 25.02 12.13
N SER A 224 1.69 25.71 11.69
CA SER A 224 0.32 25.30 11.94
C SER A 224 0.02 23.92 11.35
N ALA A 225 0.54 23.62 10.16
CA ALA A 225 0.40 22.31 9.54
C ALA A 225 1.09 21.19 10.35
N PHE A 226 2.25 21.46 10.96
CA PHE A 226 2.97 20.50 11.80
C PHE A 226 2.23 20.12 13.08
N LEU A 227 1.38 21.02 13.60
CA LEU A 227 0.47 20.71 14.70
C LEU A 227 -0.62 19.70 14.28
N GLY A 228 -0.89 19.58 12.99
CA GLY A 228 -1.83 18.61 12.42
C GLY A 228 -1.26 17.22 12.17
N LEU A 229 0.04 17.00 12.36
CA LEU A 229 0.64 15.67 12.28
C LEU A 229 0.11 14.77 13.39
N SER A 230 0.09 13.46 13.17
CA SER A 230 -0.18 12.50 14.25
C SER A 230 0.88 12.58 15.36
N SER A 231 0.50 12.20 16.58
CA SER A 231 1.37 12.24 17.76
C SER A 231 2.71 11.52 17.54
N ARG A 232 2.71 10.42 16.76
CA ARG A 232 3.90 9.69 16.35
C ARG A 232 4.91 10.60 15.61
N TYR A 233 4.47 11.30 14.55
CA TYR A 233 5.35 12.17 13.78
C TYR A 233 5.68 13.48 14.49
N GLN A 234 4.77 14.01 15.32
CA GLN A 234 5.09 15.12 16.21
C GLN A 234 6.23 14.76 17.18
N ASN A 235 6.22 13.54 17.74
CA ASN A 235 7.29 13.06 18.61
C ASN A 235 8.62 12.92 17.87
N VAL A 236 8.59 12.41 16.63
CA VAL A 236 9.78 12.32 15.76
C VAL A 236 10.41 13.71 15.58
N TRP A 237 9.63 14.70 15.14
CA TRP A 237 10.14 16.05 14.94
C TRP A 237 10.63 16.70 16.23
N ARG A 238 9.92 16.49 17.34
CA ARG A 238 10.35 16.99 18.66
C ARG A 238 11.73 16.43 19.04
N LEU A 239 11.94 15.12 18.89
CA LEU A 239 13.24 14.49 19.22
C LEU A 239 14.38 15.05 18.37
N VAL A 240 14.14 15.28 17.07
CA VAL A 240 15.12 15.86 16.16
C VAL A 240 15.46 17.30 16.57
N PHE A 241 14.45 18.14 16.81
CA PHE A 241 14.69 19.53 17.22
C PHE A 241 15.31 19.64 18.62
N ASP A 242 14.89 18.82 19.58
CA ASP A 242 15.50 18.77 20.92
C ASP A 242 16.99 18.43 20.85
N TYR A 243 17.37 17.54 19.95
CA TYR A 243 18.77 17.19 19.70
C TYR A 243 19.57 18.35 19.10
N ILE A 244 19.03 19.00 18.07
CA ILE A 244 19.64 20.17 17.44
C ILE A 244 19.83 21.29 18.47
N ASP A 245 18.82 21.58 19.28
CA ASP A 245 18.87 22.56 20.37
C ASP A 245 19.91 22.21 21.42
N ARG A 246 20.08 20.93 21.75
CA ARG A 246 21.10 20.47 22.67
C ARG A 246 22.50 20.68 22.08
N ARG A 247 22.70 20.37 20.81
CA ARG A 247 23.98 20.58 20.12
C ARG A 247 24.35 22.06 20.05
N TYR A 248 23.38 22.94 19.73
CA TYR A 248 23.58 24.39 19.76
C TYR A 248 24.05 24.86 21.14
N ARG A 249 23.35 24.44 22.21
CA ARG A 249 23.69 24.79 23.60
C ARG A 249 25.08 24.30 24.02
N LEU A 250 25.48 23.09 23.63
CA LEU A 250 26.81 22.56 23.90
C LEU A 250 27.90 23.40 23.20
N GLN A 251 27.68 23.80 21.97
CA GLN A 251 28.61 24.67 21.25
C GLN A 251 28.70 26.08 21.85
N GLN A 252 27.57 26.63 22.34
CA GLN A 252 27.59 27.92 23.04
C GLN A 252 28.32 27.83 24.39
N LYS A 253 28.16 26.74 25.15
CA LYS A 253 28.91 26.53 26.39
C LYS A 253 30.42 26.44 26.15
N GLY A 254 30.84 25.71 25.12
CA GLY A 254 32.26 25.63 24.75
C GLY A 254 32.86 26.98 24.32
N ARG A 255 32.04 27.98 23.97
CA ARG A 255 32.47 29.36 23.76
C ARG A 255 32.43 30.21 25.03
N ALA A 256 31.47 29.95 25.92
CA ALA A 256 31.26 30.71 27.15
C ALA A 256 32.25 30.37 28.27
N ASP A 257 32.77 29.13 28.30
CA ASP A 257 33.86 28.73 29.20
C ASP A 257 35.16 29.52 28.92
N SER A 258 35.22 30.26 27.81
CA SER A 258 36.27 31.24 27.53
C SER A 258 36.08 32.59 28.22
N GLY A 259 35.01 32.86 28.99
CA GLY A 259 34.97 34.12 29.76
C GLY A 259 33.70 34.63 30.44
N ALA A 260 32.53 33.96 30.42
CA ALA A 260 31.36 34.52 31.13
C ALA A 260 30.28 33.50 31.53
N ARG A 261 29.98 33.46 32.83
CA ARG A 261 28.98 32.58 33.47
C ARG A 261 27.56 33.09 33.22
N VAL A 262 26.93 32.69 32.11
CA VAL A 262 25.51 33.01 31.83
C VAL A 262 24.59 31.94 32.43
N GLN A 263 23.69 32.36 33.33
CA GLN A 263 22.64 31.52 33.91
C GLN A 263 21.59 31.17 32.84
N SER A 264 21.60 29.93 32.34
CA SER A 264 20.57 29.45 31.40
C SER A 264 19.39 28.82 32.15
N ARG A 265 18.21 29.41 32.00
CA ARG A 265 16.93 28.86 32.44
C ARG A 265 16.56 27.69 31.51
N ALA A 266 16.30 26.52 32.08
CA ALA A 266 15.80 25.34 31.36
C ALA A 266 14.32 25.54 30.97
N GLY A 267 14.06 26.36 29.94
CA GLY A 267 12.72 26.51 29.37
C GLY A 267 12.41 25.37 28.39
N ARG A 268 11.22 24.77 28.51
CA ARG A 268 10.66 23.89 27.46
C ARG A 268 10.53 24.71 26.18
N ASN A 269 11.37 24.43 25.18
CA ASN A 269 11.21 25.02 23.86
C ASN A 269 9.99 24.37 23.20
N HIS A 270 8.95 25.17 22.95
CA HIS A 270 7.90 24.79 22.02
C HIS A 270 8.42 24.96 20.60
N VAL A 271 8.12 23.99 19.73
CA VAL A 271 8.24 24.13 18.27
C VAL A 271 7.53 25.45 17.91
N GLY A 272 8.28 26.43 17.40
CA GLY A 272 7.76 27.72 16.98
C GLY A 272 8.15 28.96 17.79
N LYS A 273 9.01 28.85 18.83
CA LYS A 273 9.65 30.06 19.36
C LYS A 273 10.69 30.55 18.35
N ALA A 274 10.53 31.78 17.86
CA ALA A 274 11.47 32.39 16.93
C ALA A 274 12.89 32.36 17.53
N ALA A 275 13.76 31.56 16.91
CA ALA A 275 15.18 31.55 17.24
C ALA A 275 15.78 32.92 16.93
N THR A 276 16.82 33.33 17.67
CA THR A 276 17.61 34.50 17.26
C THR A 276 18.19 34.24 15.86
N THR A 277 18.43 35.28 15.05
CA THR A 277 18.98 35.10 13.69
C THR A 277 20.25 34.24 13.68
N ALA A 278 21.17 34.48 14.62
CA ALA A 278 22.40 33.70 14.77
C ALA A 278 22.16 32.24 15.21
N GLU A 279 21.16 32.00 16.06
CA GLU A 279 20.75 30.65 16.44
C GLU A 279 20.13 29.91 15.26
N ALA A 280 19.22 30.55 14.53
CA ALA A 280 18.57 29.99 13.35
C ALA A 280 19.63 29.62 12.28
N GLU A 281 20.56 30.53 11.99
CA GLU A 281 21.66 30.29 11.04
C GLU A 281 22.52 29.10 11.44
N TRP A 282 22.88 28.99 12.73
CA TRP A 282 23.65 27.86 13.22
C TRP A 282 22.88 26.54 13.02
N LYS A 283 21.60 26.50 13.39
CA LYS A 283 20.76 25.31 13.27
C LYS A 283 20.56 24.92 11.81
N CYS A 284 20.31 25.88 10.91
CA CYS A 284 20.22 25.62 9.48
C CYS A 284 21.54 25.09 8.93
N SER A 285 22.68 25.67 9.34
CA SER A 285 24.01 25.17 8.93
C SER A 285 24.25 23.74 9.40
N PHE A 286 23.86 23.41 10.63
CA PHE A 286 23.90 22.05 11.16
C PHE A 286 23.08 21.09 10.29
N VAL A 287 21.82 21.42 9.98
CA VAL A 287 20.95 20.57 9.15
C VAL A 287 21.51 20.40 7.74
N ARG A 288 22.04 21.46 7.11
CA ARG A 288 22.70 21.37 5.78
C ARG A 288 23.87 20.40 5.79
N LYS A 289 24.73 20.51 6.80
CA LYS A 289 25.90 19.63 6.98
C LYS A 289 25.49 18.17 7.17
N HIS A 290 24.33 17.93 7.78
CA HIS A 290 23.82 16.61 8.13
C HIS A 290 22.58 16.19 7.33
N LYS A 291 22.36 16.73 6.12
CA LYS A 291 21.13 16.48 5.32
C LYS A 291 20.81 15.00 5.08
N GLN A 292 21.84 14.16 4.99
CA GLN A 292 21.72 12.70 4.85
C GLN A 292 20.97 12.02 6.02
N MET A 293 20.81 12.72 7.15
CA MET A 293 20.00 12.25 8.26
C MET A 293 18.55 11.96 7.85
N PHE A 294 18.00 12.64 6.84
CA PHE A 294 16.63 12.38 6.38
C PHE A 294 16.48 10.98 5.80
N VAL A 295 17.46 10.51 5.03
CA VAL A 295 17.46 9.13 4.52
C VAL A 295 17.84 8.16 5.64
N MET A 296 18.87 8.47 6.42
CA MET A 296 19.35 7.57 7.49
C MET A 296 18.33 7.34 8.61
N PHE A 297 17.52 8.35 8.97
CA PHE A 297 16.43 8.16 9.91
C PHE A 297 15.24 7.39 9.31
N GLY A 298 15.11 7.39 7.98
CA GLY A 298 13.94 6.87 7.27
C GLY A 298 12.83 7.90 7.04
N PHE A 299 13.10 9.21 7.13
CA PHE A 299 12.15 10.23 6.63
C PHE A 299 11.92 10.09 5.13
N ILE A 300 12.97 9.70 4.39
CA ILE A 300 12.87 9.24 3.01
C ILE A 300 13.02 7.73 3.05
N HIS A 301 11.92 7.02 2.82
CA HIS A 301 11.87 5.57 2.84
C HIS A 301 11.74 5.04 1.42
N VAL A 302 12.57 4.08 1.04
CA VAL A 302 12.54 3.45 -0.29
C VAL A 302 12.05 2.02 -0.12
N GLU A 303 10.99 1.69 -0.84
CA GLU A 303 10.43 0.35 -0.83
C GLU A 303 10.75 -0.36 -2.15
N VAL A 304 11.27 -1.57 -2.00
CA VAL A 304 11.68 -2.44 -3.11
C VAL A 304 10.82 -3.70 -3.12
N ALA A 305 10.57 -4.23 -4.31
CA ALA A 305 9.91 -5.52 -4.49
C ALA A 305 10.86 -6.63 -4.03
N ASP A 306 10.36 -7.55 -3.21
CA ASP A 306 11.10 -8.79 -2.93
C ASP A 306 10.58 -9.88 -3.87
N ALA A 307 11.48 -10.71 -4.41
CA ALA A 307 11.06 -11.89 -5.18
C ALA A 307 10.29 -12.91 -4.31
N GLU A 308 10.60 -12.95 -3.01
CA GLU A 308 9.97 -13.81 -2.04
C GLU A 308 9.86 -13.09 -0.70
N ILE A 309 8.68 -13.13 -0.09
CA ILE A 309 8.46 -12.56 1.23
C ILE A 309 8.39 -13.70 2.24
N ALA A 310 9.47 -13.87 3.01
CA ALA A 310 9.49 -14.80 4.13
C ALA A 310 8.66 -14.25 5.31
N PRO A 311 7.77 -15.04 5.94
CA PRO A 311 7.10 -14.63 7.17
C PRO A 311 8.12 -14.35 8.29
N LEU A 312 8.00 -13.21 8.98
CA LEU A 312 8.97 -12.80 10.03
C LEU A 312 9.15 -13.85 11.14
N ALA A 313 8.11 -14.63 11.45
CA ALA A 313 8.13 -15.65 12.50
C ALA A 313 9.24 -16.69 12.29
N GLU A 314 9.55 -17.02 11.03
CA GLU A 314 10.60 -17.99 10.69
C GLU A 314 12.02 -17.39 10.81
N THR A 315 12.15 -16.06 10.84
CA THR A 315 13.47 -15.40 10.93
C THR A 315 14.00 -15.31 12.36
N LEU A 316 13.13 -15.38 13.38
CA LEU A 316 13.53 -15.26 14.78
C LEU A 316 14.08 -16.56 15.38
N SER A 317 13.69 -17.73 14.86
CA SER A 317 14.13 -19.03 15.38
C SER A 317 15.59 -19.37 15.07
N VAL A 318 16.19 -18.73 14.05
CA VAL A 318 17.52 -19.12 13.53
C VAL A 318 18.69 -18.52 14.32
N VAL A 319 18.46 -17.56 15.21
CA VAL A 319 19.55 -16.97 16.03
C VAL A 319 19.77 -17.80 17.31
N GLY A 320 20.06 -19.09 17.13
CA GLY A 320 20.35 -20.01 18.23
C GLY A 320 21.79 -19.85 18.73
N GLY A 321 21.97 -19.35 19.96
CA GLY A 321 23.21 -19.53 20.73
C GLY A 321 23.97 -18.26 21.17
N ALA A 322 23.65 -17.08 20.64
CA ALA A 322 24.25 -15.84 21.12
C ALA A 322 23.61 -15.40 22.45
N LYS A 323 24.41 -15.13 23.48
CA LYS A 323 23.90 -14.57 24.74
C LYS A 323 23.18 -13.25 24.45
N ALA A 324 22.01 -13.03 25.04
CA ALA A 324 21.24 -11.79 24.86
C ALA A 324 22.08 -10.52 25.13
N SER A 325 23.04 -10.61 26.07
CA SER A 325 24.00 -9.54 26.35
C SER A 325 24.93 -9.20 25.19
N ASP A 326 25.34 -10.20 24.40
CA ASP A 326 26.26 -10.01 23.28
C ASP A 326 25.52 -9.41 22.09
N ILE A 327 24.27 -9.85 21.86
CA ILE A 327 23.37 -9.24 20.87
C ILE A 327 23.16 -7.75 21.19
N GLU A 328 22.89 -7.41 22.45
CA GLU A 328 22.68 -6.02 22.86
C GLU A 328 23.95 -5.17 22.76
N LYS A 329 25.13 -5.72 23.11
CA LYS A 329 26.43 -5.06 22.91
C LYS A 329 26.69 -4.76 21.42
N VAL A 330 26.42 -5.72 20.54
CA VAL A 330 26.56 -5.53 19.08
C VAL A 330 25.60 -4.46 18.56
N LYS A 331 24.32 -4.52 18.95
CA LYS A 331 23.32 -3.51 18.60
C LYS A 331 23.72 -2.12 19.08
N ARG A 332 24.20 -1.98 20.32
CA ARG A 332 24.66 -0.71 20.88
C ARG A 332 25.88 -0.15 20.13
N ARG A 333 26.83 -1.01 19.76
CA ARG A 333 27.99 -0.62 18.94
C ARG A 333 27.57 -0.15 17.55
N GLN A 334 26.71 -0.92 16.88
CA GLN A 334 26.16 -0.53 15.57
C GLN A 334 25.43 0.81 15.65
N LEU A 335 24.60 1.02 16.68
CA LEU A 335 23.89 2.27 16.91
C LEU A 335 24.84 3.46 17.14
N ARG A 336 25.91 3.28 17.93
CA ARG A 336 26.91 4.33 18.12
C ARG A 336 27.61 4.70 16.82
N GLU A 337 28.04 3.70 16.05
CA GLU A 337 28.63 3.95 14.73
C GLU A 337 27.63 4.65 13.80
N TYR A 338 26.36 4.24 13.81
CA TYR A 338 25.31 4.87 13.02
C TYR A 338 25.10 6.34 13.40
N ALA A 339 25.01 6.64 14.69
CA ALA A 339 24.90 8.00 15.22
C ALA A 339 26.12 8.85 14.89
N LYS A 340 27.33 8.29 15.05
CA LYS A 340 28.59 8.92 14.68
C LYS A 340 28.61 9.31 13.21
N GLN A 341 28.10 8.46 12.34
CA GLN A 341 28.10 8.74 10.91
C GLN A 341 27.06 9.77 10.52
N MET A 342 25.89 9.71 11.15
CA MET A 342 24.80 10.66 10.90
C MET A 342 25.17 12.07 11.37
N PHE A 343 25.72 12.20 12.58
CA PHE A 343 25.90 13.47 13.27
C PHE A 343 27.35 13.87 13.55
N ASN A 344 28.33 13.04 13.22
CA ASN A 344 29.67 13.15 13.77
C ASN A 344 29.66 13.22 15.31
N ASP A 345 28.76 12.45 15.93
CA ASP A 345 28.48 12.42 17.37
C ASP A 345 28.09 10.99 17.80
N ASP A 346 28.94 10.34 18.61
CA ASP A 346 28.72 9.00 19.17
C ASP A 346 28.25 9.03 20.64
N SER A 347 27.84 10.20 21.13
CA SER A 347 27.32 10.37 22.48
C SER A 347 26.04 9.55 22.70
N ASP A 348 25.75 9.26 23.97
CA ASP A 348 24.50 8.58 24.33
C ASP A 348 23.27 9.38 23.88
N ALA A 349 23.36 10.71 23.83
CA ALA A 349 22.27 11.56 23.38
C ALA A 349 21.94 11.34 21.89
N ALA A 350 22.97 11.29 21.04
CA ALA A 350 22.82 11.00 19.62
C ALA A 350 22.24 9.61 19.40
N CYS A 351 22.76 8.59 20.11
CA CYS A 351 22.26 7.22 20.04
C CYS A 351 20.78 7.10 20.46
N ILE A 352 20.38 7.80 21.54
CA ILE A 352 18.99 7.79 22.02
C ILE A 352 18.06 8.38 20.97
N VAL A 353 18.42 9.51 20.37
CA VAL A 353 17.63 10.16 19.32
C VAL A 353 17.54 9.26 18.09
N VAL A 354 18.66 8.70 17.63
CA VAL A 354 18.68 7.78 16.49
C VAL A 354 17.78 6.60 16.72
N ARG A 355 17.94 5.88 17.82
CA ARG A 355 17.10 4.73 18.14
C ARG A 355 15.63 5.12 18.20
N LYS A 356 15.27 6.14 18.97
CA LYS A 356 13.87 6.54 19.14
C LYS A 356 13.22 7.02 17.84
N VAL A 357 13.93 7.80 17.02
CA VAL A 357 13.41 8.27 15.74
C VAL A 357 13.23 7.10 14.77
N MET A 358 14.20 6.21 14.67
CA MET A 358 14.11 5.03 13.81
C MET A 358 12.99 4.09 14.26
N ASP A 359 12.88 3.79 15.55
CA ASP A 359 11.80 2.99 16.13
C ASP A 359 10.43 3.63 15.80
N LEU A 360 10.31 4.95 15.98
CA LEU A 360 9.11 5.70 15.63
C LEU A 360 8.88 5.78 14.12
N LEU A 361 9.86 5.59 13.25
CA LEU A 361 9.64 5.57 11.80
C LEU A 361 9.48 4.14 11.26
N GLY A 362 9.66 3.11 12.10
CA GLY A 362 9.72 1.72 11.65
C GLY A 362 10.96 1.43 10.80
N ALA A 363 11.99 2.27 10.90
CA ALA A 363 13.25 2.10 10.20
C ALA A 363 14.17 1.16 10.99
N THR A 364 14.92 0.33 10.28
CA THR A 364 15.94 -0.54 10.88
C THR A 364 17.32 -0.14 10.38
N ILE A 365 18.34 -0.28 11.22
CA ILE A 365 19.74 -0.17 10.77
C ILE A 365 19.94 -1.26 9.71
N PRO A 366 20.34 -0.92 8.47
CA PRO A 366 20.50 -1.90 7.40
C PRO A 366 21.45 -3.02 7.81
N LYS A 367 21.11 -4.27 7.50
CA LYS A 367 21.95 -5.44 7.86
C LYS A 367 23.37 -5.34 7.29
N THR A 368 23.53 -4.65 6.15
CA THR A 368 24.81 -4.39 5.48
C THR A 368 25.64 -3.31 6.14
N PHE A 369 25.14 -2.67 7.21
CA PHE A 369 25.87 -1.70 7.99
C PHE A 369 26.93 -2.40 8.86
N SER A 370 28.02 -2.81 8.22
CA SER A 370 29.17 -3.41 8.88
C SER A 370 30.04 -2.33 9.52
N SER A 371 30.59 -2.60 10.70
CA SER A 371 31.57 -1.71 11.33
C SER A 371 32.88 -1.70 10.53
N GLY A 372 33.13 -0.64 9.76
CA GLY A 372 34.39 -0.41 9.05
C GLY A 372 34.61 1.08 8.78
N ARG A 373 35.86 1.55 8.80
CA ARG A 373 36.20 2.99 8.62
C ARG A 373 35.67 3.57 7.31
N ASN A 374 35.57 2.75 6.26
CA ASN A 374 35.03 3.14 4.95
C ASN A 374 33.59 2.69 4.73
N ALA A 375 32.94 2.12 5.75
CA ALA A 375 31.60 1.57 5.62
C ALA A 375 30.56 2.65 5.32
N VAL A 376 30.81 3.95 5.60
CA VAL A 376 29.87 5.06 5.35
C VAL A 376 29.92 5.55 3.93
N ALA A 377 31.11 5.89 3.41
CA ALA A 377 31.24 6.22 2.00
C ALA A 377 30.82 5.01 1.19
N ALA A 378 31.12 3.79 1.65
CA ALA A 378 30.62 2.59 1.04
C ALA A 378 29.14 2.32 1.33
N PHE A 379 28.50 2.78 2.41
CA PHE A 379 27.08 2.53 2.69
C PHE A 379 26.21 3.61 2.10
N ALA A 380 26.55 4.89 2.22
CA ALA A 380 25.98 5.94 1.39
C ALA A 380 26.25 5.56 -0.06
N ASN A 381 27.47 5.33 -0.54
CA ASN A 381 27.65 4.84 -1.91
C ASN A 381 27.11 3.43 -2.15
N ARG A 382 26.77 2.55 -1.20
CA ARG A 382 26.12 1.26 -1.52
C ARG A 382 24.63 1.32 -1.35
N MET A 383 24.08 2.22 -0.58
CA MET A 383 22.65 2.47 -0.54
C MET A 383 22.34 3.31 -1.76
N TYR A 384 23.14 4.35 -2.02
CA TYR A 384 23.18 5.04 -3.30
C TYR A 384 23.52 4.04 -4.42
N ASN A 385 24.62 3.30 -4.45
CA ASN A 385 24.90 2.39 -5.58
C ASN A 385 24.06 1.10 -5.58
N ALA A 386 23.51 0.59 -4.49
CA ALA A 386 22.58 -0.57 -4.59
C ALA A 386 21.22 -0.08 -5.09
N LEU A 387 20.77 1.10 -4.65
CA LEU A 387 19.56 1.73 -5.21
C LEU A 387 19.80 2.36 -6.60
N PHE A 388 21.05 2.68 -6.98
CA PHE A 388 21.39 3.52 -8.15
C PHE A 388 22.47 2.97 -9.09
N CYS A 389 23.13 1.84 -8.80
CA CYS A 389 23.83 1.11 -9.86
C CYS A 389 22.74 0.68 -10.81
N GLN A 390 22.77 1.23 -12.03
CA GLN A 390 21.88 0.89 -13.12
C GLN A 390 21.82 -0.62 -13.43
N GLN A 391 22.72 -1.42 -12.84
CA GLN A 391 22.75 -2.87 -12.95
C GLN A 391 21.92 -3.60 -11.89
N SER A 392 21.57 -2.97 -10.77
CA SER A 392 20.62 -3.59 -9.85
C SER A 392 19.24 -3.54 -10.51
N LYS A 393 18.72 -4.71 -10.90
CA LYS A 393 17.34 -4.87 -11.38
C LYS A 393 16.31 -4.67 -10.25
N GLU A 394 16.67 -3.92 -9.21
CA GLU A 394 15.80 -3.73 -8.05
C GLU A 394 14.58 -2.92 -8.48
N SER A 395 13.42 -3.54 -8.38
CA SER A 395 12.14 -2.95 -8.72
C SER A 395 11.67 -2.07 -7.57
N ILE A 396 11.90 -0.77 -7.66
CA ILE A 396 11.44 0.20 -6.65
C ILE A 396 9.94 0.37 -6.81
N THR A 397 9.21 0.04 -5.75
CA THR A 397 7.76 0.04 -5.75
C THR A 397 7.21 1.42 -5.42
N GLN A 398 7.80 2.06 -4.41
CA GLN A 398 7.49 3.43 -4.03
C GLN A 398 8.62 4.07 -3.21
N VAL A 399 8.66 5.39 -3.20
CA VAL A 399 9.44 6.18 -2.23
C VAL A 399 8.45 6.96 -1.36
N LEU A 400 8.67 7.01 -0.05
CA LEU A 400 7.82 7.73 0.89
C LEU A 400 8.61 8.88 1.51
N ALA A 401 8.00 10.07 1.54
CA ALA A 401 8.44 11.19 2.36
C ALA A 401 7.56 11.24 3.63
N LEU A 402 8.05 10.69 4.74
CA LEU A 402 7.35 10.54 6.01
C LEU A 402 7.42 11.80 6.92
N GLY A 403 6.41 12.02 7.75
CA GLY A 403 6.38 13.16 8.67
C GLY A 403 6.12 14.50 7.98
N VAL A 404 5.50 14.46 6.79
CA VAL A 404 5.11 15.63 6.01
C VAL A 404 3.59 15.82 6.15
N PRO A 405 3.11 16.94 6.74
CA PRO A 405 1.68 17.18 6.83
C PRO A 405 1.06 17.40 5.44
N MET A 406 -0.12 16.82 5.20
CA MET A 406 -0.83 16.97 3.93
C MET A 406 -1.07 18.44 3.52
N LYS A 407 -1.31 19.32 4.50
CA LYS A 407 -1.58 20.76 4.28
C LYS A 407 -0.42 21.54 3.63
N ILE A 408 0.82 21.03 3.69
CA ILE A 408 1.97 21.68 3.06
C ILE A 408 2.31 21.07 1.69
N PHE A 409 1.55 20.09 1.21
CA PHE A 409 1.75 19.50 -0.11
C PHE A 409 1.73 20.55 -1.23
N PRO A 410 0.74 21.47 -1.29
CA PRO A 410 0.72 22.52 -2.32
C PRO A 410 1.94 23.45 -2.28
N LEU A 411 2.53 23.65 -1.10
CA LEU A 411 3.64 24.58 -0.93
C LEU A 411 4.97 23.99 -1.42
N TYR A 412 5.24 22.72 -1.13
CA TYR A 412 6.54 22.11 -1.40
C TYR A 412 6.53 21.15 -2.58
N PHE A 413 5.44 20.41 -2.81
CA PHE A 413 5.42 19.28 -3.74
C PHE A 413 4.70 19.59 -5.05
N GLU A 414 3.63 20.37 -5.00
CA GLU A 414 2.89 20.75 -6.21
C GLU A 414 3.74 21.52 -7.23
N PRO A 415 4.61 22.48 -6.85
CA PRO A 415 5.53 23.14 -7.79
C PRO A 415 6.52 22.16 -8.45
N MET A 416 6.68 20.96 -7.90
CA MET A 416 7.59 19.93 -8.38
C MET A 416 6.91 18.86 -9.24
N GLN A 417 5.60 18.96 -9.52
CA GLN A 417 4.85 18.00 -10.37
C GLN A 417 5.55 17.71 -11.70
N ARG A 418 6.03 18.76 -12.40
CA ARG A 418 6.81 18.61 -13.64
C ARG A 418 8.07 17.76 -13.44
N TYR A 419 8.77 17.96 -12.34
CA TYR A 419 9.97 17.21 -12.02
C TYR A 419 9.64 15.74 -11.72
N PHE A 420 8.57 15.48 -10.98
CA PHE A 420 8.12 14.12 -10.67
C PHE A 420 7.72 13.35 -11.93
N ALA A 421 6.94 13.99 -12.82
CA ALA A 421 6.59 13.41 -14.11
C ALA A 421 7.84 13.10 -14.95
N ALA A 422 8.83 14.00 -14.98
CA ALA A 422 10.08 13.80 -15.73
C ALA A 422 10.93 12.63 -15.20
N VAL A 423 10.85 12.30 -13.90
CA VAL A 423 11.49 11.10 -13.33
C VAL A 423 10.57 9.87 -13.34
N GLY A 424 9.39 9.96 -13.96
CA GLY A 424 8.47 8.84 -14.15
C GLY A 424 7.63 8.48 -12.92
N VAL A 425 7.43 9.42 -11.99
CA VAL A 425 6.66 9.17 -10.75
C VAL A 425 5.52 10.17 -10.56
N THR A 426 4.51 9.78 -9.79
CA THR A 426 3.44 10.65 -9.31
C THR A 426 3.55 10.82 -7.80
N ALA A 427 3.43 12.05 -7.32
CA ALA A 427 3.38 12.36 -5.90
C ALA A 427 1.93 12.30 -5.39
N ILE A 428 1.67 11.44 -4.42
CA ILE A 428 0.35 11.20 -3.83
C ILE A 428 0.39 11.70 -2.38
N PRO A 429 -0.31 12.81 -2.05
CA PRO A 429 -0.39 13.28 -0.67
C PRO A 429 -1.14 12.29 0.22
N GLN A 430 -0.64 12.08 1.43
CA GLN A 430 -1.23 11.24 2.48
C GLN A 430 -1.25 12.04 3.81
N PRO A 431 -2.04 11.63 4.83
CA PRO A 431 -2.20 12.43 6.05
C PRO A 431 -0.90 12.84 6.77
N ASN A 432 0.14 12.01 6.72
CA ASN A 432 1.43 12.27 7.37
C ASN A 432 2.63 12.02 6.44
N SER A 433 2.40 11.88 5.15
CA SER A 433 3.44 11.50 4.20
C SER A 433 3.10 11.93 2.78
N VAL A 434 4.07 11.83 1.89
CA VAL A 434 3.85 11.87 0.45
C VAL A 434 4.42 10.58 -0.14
N ALA A 435 3.60 9.83 -0.85
CA ALA A 435 4.02 8.61 -1.54
C ALA A 435 4.35 8.93 -3.00
N PHE A 436 5.46 8.40 -3.48
CA PHE A 436 5.93 8.53 -4.85
C PHE A 436 5.89 7.15 -5.48
N GLY A 437 4.85 6.90 -6.26
CA GLY A 437 4.69 5.69 -7.06
C GLY A 437 4.98 5.98 -8.52
N LYS A 438 5.15 4.92 -9.32
CA LYS A 438 5.32 5.07 -10.77
C LYS A 438 4.12 5.79 -11.40
N LEU A 439 4.41 6.73 -12.31
CA LEU A 439 3.38 7.44 -13.08
C LEU A 439 2.51 6.42 -13.84
N GLY A 440 1.17 6.55 -13.74
CA GLY A 440 0.22 5.62 -14.35
C GLY A 440 -0.20 4.43 -13.48
N ILE A 441 0.43 4.24 -12.33
CA ILE A 441 0.16 3.10 -11.45
C ILE A 441 -0.65 3.54 -10.23
N CYS A 442 -1.72 2.81 -9.95
CA CYS A 442 -2.59 3.04 -8.81
C CYS A 442 -3.33 1.75 -8.42
N LYS A 443 -4.26 1.80 -7.44
CA LYS A 443 -5.00 0.62 -7.01
C LYS A 443 -5.78 -0.06 -8.14
N SER A 444 -6.34 0.72 -9.08
CA SER A 444 -7.08 0.19 -10.23
C SER A 444 -6.18 -0.53 -11.24
N THR A 445 -4.86 -0.34 -11.19
CA THR A 445 -3.92 -1.11 -12.04
C THR A 445 -4.06 -2.60 -11.79
N THR A 446 -4.13 -3.03 -10.52
CA THR A 446 -4.34 -4.44 -10.18
C THR A 446 -5.70 -4.93 -10.65
N VAL A 447 -6.76 -4.13 -10.45
CA VAL A 447 -8.11 -4.50 -10.91
C VAL A 447 -8.12 -4.71 -12.41
N ARG A 448 -7.61 -3.74 -13.20
CA ARG A 448 -7.50 -3.83 -14.66
C ARG A 448 -6.78 -5.10 -15.08
N TYR A 449 -5.57 -5.32 -14.58
CA TYR A 449 -4.77 -6.50 -14.90
C TYR A 449 -5.56 -7.80 -14.64
N LEU A 450 -6.20 -7.91 -13.47
CA LEU A 450 -6.96 -9.10 -13.10
C LEU A 450 -8.25 -9.30 -13.91
N THR A 451 -8.82 -8.24 -14.50
CA THR A 451 -10.12 -8.30 -15.21
C THR A 451 -10.02 -8.20 -16.73
N ASP A 452 -8.90 -7.75 -17.28
CA ASP A 452 -8.74 -7.49 -18.71
C ASP A 452 -8.37 -8.78 -19.46
N GLU A 453 -9.35 -9.40 -20.11
CA GLU A 453 -9.13 -10.57 -20.98
C GLU A 453 -8.34 -10.20 -22.24
N SER A 454 -8.38 -8.95 -22.70
CA SER A 454 -7.66 -8.54 -23.93
C SER A 454 -6.15 -8.54 -23.73
N GLU A 455 -5.68 -8.27 -22.51
CA GLU A 455 -4.27 -8.36 -22.14
C GLU A 455 -3.78 -9.82 -22.05
N GLN A 456 -4.66 -10.81 -21.81
CA GLN A 456 -4.26 -12.23 -21.76
C GLN A 456 -3.69 -12.73 -23.09
N GLN A 457 -4.25 -12.28 -24.22
CA GLN A 457 -3.80 -12.72 -25.55
C GLN A 457 -2.35 -12.28 -25.83
N GLN A 458 -1.91 -11.16 -25.25
CA GLN A 458 -0.53 -10.69 -25.39
C GLN A 458 0.40 -11.30 -24.33
N ASN A 459 -0.13 -11.70 -23.17
CA ASN A 459 0.62 -12.17 -22.01
C ASN A 459 0.34 -13.66 -21.68
N MET A 460 0.44 -14.55 -22.68
CA MET A 460 0.22 -16.01 -22.53
C MET A 460 1.12 -16.72 -21.49
N GLN A 461 2.06 -16.04 -20.84
CA GLN A 461 2.85 -16.62 -19.75
C GLN A 461 2.03 -16.69 -18.45
N ALA A 462 1.35 -17.82 -18.21
CA ALA A 462 0.89 -18.33 -16.90
C ALA A 462 0.48 -17.26 -15.84
N GLY A 463 -0.25 -16.23 -16.27
CA GLY A 463 -0.50 -15.02 -15.49
C GLY A 463 -1.77 -15.11 -14.63
N LEU A 464 -1.95 -14.12 -13.76
CA LEU A 464 -3.24 -13.84 -13.11
C LEU A 464 -4.09 -12.85 -13.93
N CYS A 465 -3.63 -12.47 -15.12
CA CYS A 465 -4.32 -11.55 -16.00
C CYS A 465 -5.69 -12.12 -16.38
N GLY A 466 -6.76 -11.31 -16.38
CA GLY A 466 -8.12 -11.73 -16.75
C GLY A 466 -8.74 -12.86 -15.91
N VAL A 467 -8.19 -13.20 -14.74
CA VAL A 467 -8.72 -14.26 -13.86
C VAL A 467 -10.00 -13.86 -13.11
N VAL A 468 -10.32 -12.56 -13.09
CA VAL A 468 -11.46 -12.00 -12.35
C VAL A 468 -12.59 -11.65 -13.31
N ASP A 469 -13.69 -12.39 -13.18
CA ASP A 469 -14.96 -12.05 -13.79
C ASP A 469 -15.67 -10.96 -12.97
N LEU A 470 -15.84 -9.77 -13.56
CA LEU A 470 -16.49 -8.63 -12.91
C LEU A 470 -17.91 -8.93 -12.42
N THR A 471 -18.62 -9.86 -13.07
CA THR A 471 -19.98 -10.25 -12.65
C THR A 471 -19.98 -11.02 -11.33
N GLN A 472 -18.84 -11.59 -10.95
CA GLN A 472 -18.61 -12.34 -9.72
C GLN A 472 -17.57 -11.67 -8.80
N ALA A 473 -17.33 -10.36 -8.98
CA ALA A 473 -16.38 -9.60 -8.19
C ALA A 473 -17.05 -8.44 -7.44
N ILE A 474 -16.49 -8.11 -6.27
CA ILE A 474 -16.91 -6.97 -5.45
C ILE A 474 -15.66 -6.24 -4.97
N ALA A 475 -15.65 -4.93 -5.04
CA ALA A 475 -14.65 -4.10 -4.40
C ALA A 475 -15.12 -3.59 -3.03
N LEU A 476 -14.21 -3.51 -2.06
CA LEU A 476 -14.49 -3.01 -0.70
C LEU A 476 -13.52 -1.87 -0.36
N GLY A 477 -14.01 -0.76 0.20
CA GLY A 477 -13.14 0.34 0.64
C GLY A 477 -13.85 1.36 1.52
N ASP A 478 -13.10 2.05 2.38
CA ASP A 478 -13.60 3.02 3.36
C ASP A 478 -13.53 4.47 2.86
N ASN A 479 -12.70 4.75 1.85
CA ASN A 479 -12.47 6.09 1.32
C ASN A 479 -12.71 6.16 -0.20
N PRO A 480 -13.95 5.93 -0.68
CA PRO A 480 -14.27 5.90 -2.11
C PRO A 480 -13.95 7.21 -2.84
N HIS A 481 -13.87 8.33 -2.13
CA HIS A 481 -13.62 9.64 -2.72
C HIS A 481 -12.14 9.99 -2.83
N THR A 482 -11.23 9.23 -2.20
CA THR A 482 -9.79 9.53 -2.19
C THR A 482 -8.92 8.31 -2.44
N ALA A 483 -8.65 7.51 -1.40
CA ALA A 483 -7.71 6.40 -1.46
C ALA A 483 -8.25 5.22 -2.29
N ASP A 484 -9.57 5.01 -2.27
CA ASP A 484 -10.26 3.91 -2.95
C ASP A 484 -11.02 4.36 -4.19
N TYR A 485 -10.91 5.63 -4.57
CA TYR A 485 -11.52 6.17 -5.79
C TYR A 485 -11.23 5.31 -7.02
N GLU A 486 -10.00 4.83 -7.13
CA GLU A 486 -9.58 3.95 -8.22
C GLU A 486 -10.35 2.62 -8.24
N LEU A 487 -10.90 2.16 -7.11
CA LEU A 487 -11.75 0.96 -7.08
C LEU A 487 -13.20 1.25 -7.49
N THR A 488 -13.63 2.51 -7.52
CA THR A 488 -15.01 2.90 -7.88
C THR A 488 -15.19 3.19 -9.37
N VAL A 489 -14.11 3.47 -10.11
CA VAL A 489 -14.17 3.88 -11.54
C VAL A 489 -14.48 2.75 -12.53
N HIS A 490 -14.81 1.56 -12.03
CA HIS A 490 -15.15 0.39 -12.84
C HIS A 490 -16.66 0.13 -12.79
N PRO A 491 -17.46 0.56 -13.77
CA PRO A 491 -18.92 0.48 -13.69
C PRO A 491 -19.46 -0.94 -13.51
N GLY A 492 -18.78 -1.94 -14.08
CA GLY A 492 -19.13 -3.35 -13.92
C GLY A 492 -18.71 -3.96 -12.58
N LEU A 493 -17.86 -3.29 -11.81
CA LEU A 493 -17.42 -3.73 -10.50
C LEU A 493 -18.27 -3.04 -9.43
N ARG A 494 -19.06 -3.82 -8.70
CA ARG A 494 -19.81 -3.30 -7.54
C ARG A 494 -18.83 -2.91 -6.45
N PHE A 495 -18.95 -1.70 -5.93
CA PHE A 495 -18.13 -1.19 -4.84
C PHE A 495 -18.97 -1.03 -3.58
N ILE A 496 -18.53 -1.61 -2.47
CA ILE A 496 -19.17 -1.48 -1.17
C ILE A 496 -18.40 -0.42 -0.38
N SER A 497 -19.06 0.71 -0.13
CA SER A 497 -18.52 1.80 0.66
C SER A 497 -18.71 1.54 2.15
N LEU A 498 -17.58 1.56 2.85
CA LEU A 498 -17.49 1.33 4.30
C LEU A 498 -17.14 2.63 5.04
N GLU A 499 -17.24 3.77 4.35
CA GLU A 499 -17.00 5.11 4.90
C GLU A 499 -17.81 5.34 6.17
N LYS A 500 -17.25 6.04 7.16
CA LYS A 500 -18.01 6.40 8.36
C LYS A 500 -19.23 7.22 7.99
N ALA A 501 -20.38 6.88 8.56
CA ALA A 501 -21.63 7.61 8.38
C ALA A 501 -21.50 9.12 8.59
N LYS A 502 -20.76 9.52 9.63
CA LYS A 502 -20.47 10.94 9.90
C LYS A 502 -19.64 11.57 8.78
N GLN A 503 -18.56 10.91 8.35
CA GLN A 503 -17.68 11.42 7.29
C GLN A 503 -18.42 11.58 5.97
N ARG A 504 -19.24 10.57 5.60
CA ARG A 504 -20.11 10.62 4.42
C ARG A 504 -21.09 11.79 4.47
N ARG A 505 -21.79 11.96 5.60
CA ARG A 505 -22.72 13.09 5.79
C ARG A 505 -22.02 14.45 5.72
N ASP A 506 -20.87 14.58 6.37
CA ASP A 506 -20.08 15.83 6.35
C ASP A 506 -19.65 16.16 4.91
N ARG A 507 -19.25 15.15 4.12
CA ARG A 507 -18.90 15.30 2.70
C ARG A 507 -20.10 15.72 1.85
N HIS A 508 -21.25 15.06 1.99
CA HIS A 508 -22.47 15.46 1.26
C HIS A 508 -22.92 16.86 1.62
N THR A 509 -22.90 17.22 2.90
CA THR A 509 -23.21 18.58 3.36
C THR A 509 -22.28 19.60 2.71
N TYR A 510 -20.98 19.30 2.58
CA TYR A 510 -20.02 20.17 1.90
C TYR A 510 -20.30 20.31 0.41
N ILE A 511 -20.65 19.23 -0.28
CA ILE A 511 -21.02 19.24 -1.70
C ILE A 511 -22.27 20.09 -1.91
N ASP A 512 -23.33 19.83 -1.13
CA ASP A 512 -24.61 20.53 -1.25
C ASP A 512 -24.43 22.03 -0.97
N ALA A 513 -23.68 22.41 0.07
CA ALA A 513 -23.38 23.80 0.37
C ALA A 513 -22.59 24.52 -0.74
N ARG A 514 -21.73 23.79 -1.46
CA ARG A 514 -20.98 24.34 -2.59
C ARG A 514 -21.88 24.52 -3.82
N CYS A 515 -22.80 23.58 -4.07
CA CYS A 515 -23.82 23.71 -5.11
C CYS A 515 -24.76 24.90 -4.87
N THR A 516 -25.16 25.16 -3.62
CA THR A 516 -26.03 26.33 -3.33
C THR A 516 -25.32 27.67 -3.53
N ARG A 517 -24.02 27.77 -3.21
CA ARG A 517 -23.24 29.01 -3.45
C ARG A 517 -23.00 29.28 -4.94
N ALA A 518 -22.91 28.21 -5.70
CA ALA A 518 -22.77 28.22 -7.15
C ALA A 518 -24.00 28.87 -7.82
N ASP A 519 -25.20 28.61 -7.31
CA ASP A 519 -26.43 29.19 -7.84
C ASP A 519 -26.62 30.67 -7.47
N SER A 520 -26.05 31.12 -6.33
CA SER A 520 -26.23 32.50 -5.84
C SER A 520 -25.28 33.51 -6.46
N ASN A 521 -24.07 33.08 -6.79
CA ASN A 521 -23.05 33.94 -7.36
C ASN A 521 -22.99 33.63 -8.86
N HIS A 522 -23.52 34.49 -9.72
CA HIS A 522 -23.43 34.39 -11.19
C HIS A 522 -21.99 34.25 -11.76
N GLU A 523 -20.97 34.10 -10.92
CA GLU A 523 -19.66 33.61 -11.32
C GLU A 523 -19.74 32.10 -11.53
N ALA A 524 -19.79 31.70 -12.80
CA ALA A 524 -19.80 30.32 -13.27
C ALA A 524 -18.86 29.44 -12.41
N PRO A 525 -19.41 28.64 -11.50
CA PRO A 525 -18.61 27.82 -10.62
C PRO A 525 -17.99 26.73 -11.46
N GLU A 526 -16.67 26.53 -11.35
CA GLU A 526 -15.94 25.38 -11.89
C GLU A 526 -16.52 24.00 -11.45
N CYS A 527 -17.58 23.97 -10.64
CA CYS A 527 -18.38 22.77 -10.36
C CYS A 527 -19.34 22.37 -11.50
N HIS A 528 -19.57 23.20 -12.52
CA HIS A 528 -20.40 22.82 -13.67
C HIS A 528 -19.58 22.16 -14.78
N VAL A 529 -19.14 20.93 -14.55
CA VAL A 529 -19.06 19.96 -15.64
C VAL A 529 -19.81 18.72 -15.18
N VAL A 530 -21.13 18.86 -15.18
CA VAL A 530 -22.03 17.72 -15.29
C VAL A 530 -22.92 18.08 -16.44
N ASN A 531 -22.49 17.70 -17.64
CA ASN A 531 -23.39 17.73 -18.79
C ASN A 531 -24.61 16.86 -18.43
N THR A 532 -25.78 17.48 -18.27
CA THR A 532 -27.06 16.76 -18.10
C THR A 532 -27.38 15.86 -19.29
N ASN A 533 -26.63 16.02 -20.39
CA ASN A 533 -26.70 15.18 -21.58
C ASN A 533 -26.06 13.80 -21.36
N GLY A 534 -26.23 13.18 -20.19
CA GLY A 534 -26.07 11.74 -19.96
C GLY A 534 -24.82 11.07 -20.54
N ASP A 535 -23.75 11.82 -20.84
CA ASP A 535 -22.56 11.25 -21.43
C ASP A 535 -21.86 10.51 -20.30
N GLU A 536 -22.12 9.20 -20.22
CA GLU A 536 -21.57 8.28 -19.22
C GLU A 536 -20.03 8.29 -19.19
N ASN A 537 -19.39 9.06 -20.08
CA ASN A 537 -17.95 9.22 -20.22
C ASN A 537 -17.34 10.40 -19.46
N GLU A 538 -18.12 11.31 -18.86
CA GLU A 538 -17.53 12.43 -18.13
C GLU A 538 -16.83 11.91 -16.85
N PRO A 539 -15.51 12.15 -16.68
CA PRO A 539 -14.76 11.58 -15.58
C PRO A 539 -15.30 12.13 -14.25
N GLN A 540 -15.70 11.22 -13.36
CA GLN A 540 -16.18 11.58 -12.04
C GLN A 540 -15.12 12.43 -11.31
N PRO A 541 -15.52 13.52 -10.64
CA PRO A 541 -14.58 14.33 -9.89
C PRO A 541 -14.00 13.49 -8.74
N ARG A 542 -12.68 13.32 -8.73
CA ARG A 542 -11.94 12.72 -7.62
C ARG A 542 -11.88 13.71 -6.44
N GLY A 543 -11.88 13.20 -5.21
CA GLY A 543 -11.66 13.99 -4.00
C GLY A 543 -12.95 14.35 -3.27
N MET A 544 -12.89 15.38 -2.41
CA MET A 544 -14.00 15.78 -1.52
C MET A 544 -15.30 16.18 -2.25
N LEU A 545 -15.24 16.41 -3.56
CA LEU A 545 -16.40 16.75 -4.39
C LEU A 545 -17.00 15.55 -5.13
N MET A 546 -16.45 14.35 -4.95
CA MET A 546 -17.08 13.13 -5.46
C MET A 546 -18.42 12.93 -4.75
N ASP A 547 -19.52 12.95 -5.50
CA ASP A 547 -20.86 12.63 -4.99
C ASP A 547 -21.22 11.18 -5.29
N ASP A 548 -20.92 10.28 -4.35
CA ASP A 548 -21.23 8.84 -4.44
C ASP A 548 -22.73 8.55 -4.59
N ARG A 549 -23.64 9.48 -4.25
CA ARG A 549 -25.08 9.31 -4.47
C ARG A 549 -25.42 9.16 -5.96
N ARG A 550 -24.55 9.65 -6.84
CA ARG A 550 -24.71 9.64 -8.30
C ARG A 550 -24.03 8.44 -8.97
N VAL A 551 -23.31 7.62 -8.20
CA VAL A 551 -22.47 6.55 -8.74
C VAL A 551 -23.17 5.21 -8.54
N LYS A 552 -23.82 4.71 -9.61
CA LYS A 552 -24.73 3.56 -9.55
C LYS A 552 -24.10 2.25 -9.05
N ASN A 553 -22.78 2.08 -9.20
CA ASN A 553 -22.07 0.89 -8.75
C ASN A 553 -21.58 0.98 -7.29
N ILE A 554 -21.81 2.09 -6.58
CA ILE A 554 -21.46 2.24 -5.16
C ILE A 554 -22.67 1.92 -4.27
N TYR A 555 -22.49 0.97 -3.35
CA TYR A 555 -23.45 0.60 -2.33
C TYR A 555 -22.89 0.94 -0.94
N TYR A 556 -23.59 1.78 -0.20
CA TYR A 556 -23.14 2.21 1.12
C TYR A 556 -23.57 1.22 2.21
N VAL A 557 -22.61 0.78 3.02
CA VAL A 557 -22.83 0.01 4.26
C VAL A 557 -22.35 0.82 5.46
N GLY A 558 -21.16 1.41 5.35
CA GLY A 558 -20.50 2.18 6.39
C GLY A 558 -19.98 1.35 7.57
N GLY A 559 -19.24 1.99 8.47
CA GLY A 559 -18.77 1.37 9.70
C GLY A 559 -17.41 0.66 9.60
N GLU A 560 -16.61 0.97 8.58
CA GLU A 560 -15.26 0.42 8.39
C GLU A 560 -15.25 -1.12 8.45
N GLU A 561 -14.33 -1.73 9.21
CA GLU A 561 -14.19 -3.18 9.33
C GLU A 561 -15.41 -3.86 9.98
N ASP A 562 -16.12 -3.16 10.87
CA ASP A 562 -17.36 -3.69 11.48
C ASP A 562 -18.44 -3.87 10.40
N GLY A 563 -18.57 -2.89 9.50
CA GLY A 563 -19.49 -2.95 8.37
C GLY A 563 -19.11 -4.03 7.37
N THR A 564 -17.81 -4.21 7.11
CA THR A 564 -17.32 -5.28 6.24
C THR A 564 -17.70 -6.65 6.77
N ALA A 565 -17.51 -6.89 8.07
CA ALA A 565 -17.85 -8.16 8.69
C ALA A 565 -19.34 -8.48 8.53
N VAL A 566 -20.20 -7.51 8.86
CA VAL A 566 -21.67 -7.65 8.72
C VAL A 566 -22.07 -7.87 7.25
N PHE A 567 -21.49 -7.11 6.31
CA PHE A 567 -21.76 -7.28 4.89
C PHE A 567 -21.39 -8.68 4.39
N LEU A 568 -20.20 -9.17 4.72
CA LEU A 568 -19.73 -10.48 4.29
C LEU A 568 -20.57 -11.61 4.88
N ASP A 569 -20.97 -11.50 6.16
CA ASP A 569 -21.86 -12.48 6.78
C ASP A 569 -23.23 -12.52 6.08
N ARG A 570 -23.85 -11.35 5.84
CA ARG A 570 -25.12 -11.28 5.10
C ARG A 570 -25.02 -11.81 3.68
N LEU A 571 -23.96 -11.48 2.96
CA LEU A 571 -23.72 -11.98 1.62
C LEU A 571 -23.63 -13.50 1.63
N MET A 572 -22.82 -14.08 2.52
CA MET A 572 -22.66 -15.52 2.61
C MET A 572 -23.94 -16.24 3.05
N ASP A 573 -24.75 -15.64 3.92
CA ASP A 573 -26.03 -16.20 4.33
C ASP A 573 -27.05 -16.20 3.19
N ILE A 574 -27.17 -15.10 2.43
CA ILE A 574 -28.05 -15.01 1.24
C ILE A 574 -27.63 -16.02 0.18
N LEU A 575 -26.32 -16.19 -0.02
CA LEU A 575 -25.78 -17.15 -0.97
C LEU A 575 -25.93 -18.60 -0.51
N GLY A 576 -26.22 -18.86 0.76
CA GLY A 576 -26.30 -20.22 1.32
C GLY A 576 -24.93 -20.87 1.52
N VAL A 577 -23.89 -20.08 1.77
CA VAL A 577 -22.53 -20.57 2.05
C VAL A 577 -22.53 -21.24 3.44
N PRO A 578 -22.00 -22.45 3.61
CA PRO A 578 -21.93 -23.08 4.93
C PRO A 578 -21.16 -22.24 5.97
N PRO A 579 -21.57 -22.23 7.25
CA PRO A 579 -20.86 -21.49 8.30
C PRO A 579 -19.55 -22.16 8.74
N GLY A 580 -19.45 -23.49 8.59
CA GLY A 580 -18.29 -24.28 8.98
C GLY A 580 -17.21 -24.36 7.91
N PHE A 581 -16.02 -24.78 8.33
CA PHE A 581 -15.05 -25.36 7.40
C PHE A 581 -15.65 -26.65 6.85
N PRO A 582 -15.62 -26.89 5.53
CA PRO A 582 -16.09 -28.16 4.99
C PRO A 582 -15.36 -29.31 5.71
N ASN A 583 -16.12 -30.12 6.45
CA ASN A 583 -15.56 -31.31 7.08
C ASN A 583 -15.00 -32.21 5.99
N ARG A 584 -13.89 -32.89 6.30
CA ARG A 584 -13.16 -33.72 5.32
C ARG A 584 -14.09 -34.75 4.66
N ASP A 585 -15.10 -35.23 5.39
CA ASP A 585 -16.04 -36.26 4.95
C ASP A 585 -17.23 -35.70 4.15
N ASP A 586 -17.62 -34.43 4.34
CA ASP A 586 -18.70 -33.78 3.57
C ASP A 586 -18.27 -33.45 2.14
N SER A 587 -16.99 -33.66 1.80
CA SER A 587 -16.41 -33.37 0.48
C SER A 587 -17.07 -34.12 -0.69
N GLN A 588 -17.91 -35.13 -0.43
CA GLN A 588 -18.69 -35.79 -1.48
C GLN A 588 -19.92 -35.00 -1.94
N GLN A 589 -20.44 -34.05 -1.15
CA GLN A 589 -21.43 -33.12 -1.68
C GLN A 589 -20.71 -32.12 -2.59
N LYS A 590 -20.70 -32.43 -3.90
CA LYS A 590 -20.25 -31.51 -4.96
C LYS A 590 -21.02 -30.20 -4.83
N LEU A 591 -20.48 -29.22 -4.10
CA LEU A 591 -21.05 -27.89 -4.01
C LEU A 591 -21.10 -27.30 -5.41
N LYS A 592 -22.31 -27.13 -5.96
CA LYS A 592 -22.52 -26.54 -7.28
C LYS A 592 -21.84 -25.16 -7.32
N PRO A 593 -21.10 -24.83 -8.40
CA PRO A 593 -20.62 -23.47 -8.63
C PRO A 593 -21.79 -22.48 -8.57
N LEU A 594 -21.55 -21.33 -7.95
CA LEU A 594 -22.57 -20.29 -7.85
C LEU A 594 -22.81 -19.65 -9.22
N GLU A 595 -24.08 -19.51 -9.61
CA GLU A 595 -24.48 -18.82 -10.83
C GLU A 595 -24.14 -17.31 -10.74
N ARG A 596 -23.73 -16.72 -11.86
CA ARG A 596 -23.31 -15.31 -11.94
C ARG A 596 -24.43 -14.36 -11.52
N SER A 597 -25.66 -14.60 -11.97
CA SER A 597 -26.84 -13.79 -11.64
C SER A 597 -27.17 -13.83 -10.15
N THR A 598 -27.14 -15.01 -9.54
CA THR A 598 -27.39 -15.18 -8.10
C THR A 598 -26.40 -14.38 -7.26
N PHE A 599 -25.11 -14.41 -7.63
CA PHE A 599 -24.12 -13.58 -6.96
C PHE A 599 -24.44 -12.09 -7.13
N ALA A 600 -24.64 -11.66 -8.37
CA ALA A 600 -24.93 -10.27 -8.74
C ALA A 600 -26.16 -9.68 -8.01
N GLU A 601 -27.21 -10.48 -7.80
CA GLU A 601 -28.43 -10.10 -7.08
C GLU A 601 -28.24 -10.09 -5.55
N ALA A 602 -27.43 -11.01 -5.01
CA ALA A 602 -27.17 -11.10 -3.58
C ALA A 602 -26.38 -9.90 -3.03
N VAL A 603 -25.47 -9.32 -3.82
CA VAL A 603 -24.64 -8.17 -3.41
C VAL A 603 -25.44 -6.97 -2.93
N PRO A 604 -26.33 -6.35 -3.74
CA PRO A 604 -27.11 -5.19 -3.30
C PRO A 604 -28.01 -5.53 -2.12
N LEU A 605 -28.61 -6.73 -2.08
CA LEU A 605 -29.44 -7.17 -0.96
C LEU A 605 -28.63 -7.25 0.34
N ALA A 606 -27.44 -7.85 0.29
CA ALA A 606 -26.52 -7.94 1.43
C ALA A 606 -26.08 -6.55 1.91
N ALA A 607 -25.77 -5.64 0.98
CA ALA A 607 -25.39 -4.28 1.31
C ALA A 607 -26.52 -3.53 2.03
N THR A 608 -27.75 -3.60 1.53
CA THR A 608 -28.93 -2.99 2.18
C THR A 608 -29.16 -3.56 3.58
N GLN A 609 -29.11 -4.88 3.74
CA GLN A 609 -29.28 -5.53 5.04
C GLN A 609 -28.17 -5.13 6.04
N ALA A 610 -26.92 -5.06 5.57
CA ALA A 610 -25.80 -4.64 6.39
C ALA A 610 -25.90 -3.16 6.77
N ALA A 611 -26.28 -2.29 5.84
CA ALA A 611 -26.48 -0.87 6.08
C ALA A 611 -27.56 -0.60 7.16
N ALA A 612 -28.66 -1.36 7.13
CA ALA A 612 -29.73 -1.27 8.11
C ALA A 612 -29.26 -1.68 9.53
N VAL A 613 -28.39 -2.68 9.63
CA VAL A 613 -27.77 -3.10 10.91
C VAL A 613 -26.78 -2.05 11.40
N MET A 614 -25.91 -1.55 10.53
CA MET A 614 -24.83 -0.62 10.89
C MET A 614 -25.35 0.80 11.17
N ASN A 615 -26.45 1.19 10.55
CA ASN A 615 -27.01 2.53 10.66
C ASN A 615 -28.53 2.46 10.90
N PRO A 616 -29.00 2.10 12.11
CA PRO A 616 -30.43 1.99 12.39
C PRO A 616 -31.19 3.29 12.12
N SER A 617 -30.53 4.44 12.28
CA SER A 617 -31.09 5.75 11.96
C SER A 617 -31.25 6.03 10.46
N MET A 618 -30.56 5.29 9.59
CA MET A 618 -30.63 5.44 8.13
C MET A 618 -31.53 4.42 7.45
N ALA A 619 -32.26 3.58 8.18
CA ALA A 619 -33.12 2.54 7.60
C ALA A 619 -34.26 3.06 6.68
N HIS A 620 -34.42 4.38 6.53
CA HIS A 620 -35.39 5.04 5.66
C HIS A 620 -34.80 5.59 4.35
N LEU A 621 -33.47 5.56 4.18
CA LEU A 621 -32.74 5.93 2.96
C LEU A 621 -32.48 4.68 2.12
#